data_AF-A0A930B4D1-F1
#
_entry.id   AF-A0A930B4D1-F1
#
_cell.length_a   1.000
_cell.length_b   1.000
_cell.length_c   1.000
_cell.angle_alpha   90.00
_cell.angle_beta   90.00
_cell.angle_gamma   90.00
#
_symmetry.space_group_name_H-M   'P 1'
#
loop_
_entity.id
_entity.type
_entity.pdbx_description
1 polymer ?
#
loop_
_entity_poly.entity_id
_entity_poly.type
_entity_poly.pdbx_seq_one_letter_code
_entity_poly.pdbx_strand_id
1 'polypeptide(L)' 'MNLAKYIDYTLLKATATPADIEKLCQEARQYGFFSVCVNSSYVPLAAQLLKGTDVKVCTVVGFRLG' A
#
# COMPACT_ATOMS: atom_id res chain seq x y z
N MET A 1 -22.34 -3.13 -4.46
CA MET A 1 -21.26 -3.62 -3.58
C MET A 1 -19.98 -2.90 -3.98
N ASN A 2 -19.28 -2.20 -3.08
CA ASN A 2 -17.98 -1.60 -3.40
C ASN A 2 -16.88 -2.62 -3.13
N LEU A 3 -16.40 -3.31 -4.18
CA LEU A 3 -15.39 -4.36 -4.07
C LEU A 3 -14.04 -3.83 -3.60
N ALA A 4 -13.69 -2.57 -3.93
CA ALA A 4 -12.40 -1.98 -3.58
C ALA A 4 -12.16 -1.98 -2.06
N LYS A 5 -13.23 -1.83 -1.26
CA LYS A 5 -13.19 -1.87 0.20
C LYS A 5 -12.87 -3.24 0.81
N TYR A 6 -12.65 -4.25 -0.01
CA TYR A 6 -12.23 -5.60 0.40
C TYR A 6 -10.86 -6.00 -0.17
N ILE A 7 -10.16 -5.09 -0.85
CA ILE A 7 -8.90 -5.37 -1.53
C ILE A 7 -7.75 -4.65 -0.82
N ASP A 8 -6.70 -5.43 -0.52
CA ASP A 8 -5.39 -4.91 -0.13
C ASP A 8 -4.52 -4.76 -1.37
N TYR A 9 -4.33 -3.52 -1.81
CA TYR A 9 -3.58 -3.24 -3.02
C TYR A 9 -2.08 -3.38 -2.75
N THR A 10 -1.48 -4.44 -3.31
CA THR A 10 -0.20 -4.97 -2.83
C THR A 10 0.95 -4.73 -3.80
N LEU A 11 2.08 -4.22 -3.28
CA LEU A 11 3.36 -4.14 -3.99
C LEU A 11 4.51 -4.60 -3.09
N LEU A 12 4.86 -5.88 -3.22
CA LEU A 12 5.96 -6.54 -2.47
C LEU A 12 7.10 -7.03 -3.37
N LYS A 13 7.23 -6.45 -4.58
CA LYS A 13 8.35 -6.76 -5.47
C LYS A 13 9.65 -6.20 -4.86
N ALA A 14 10.72 -6.99 -4.87
CA ALA A 14 12.02 -6.58 -4.32
C ALA A 14 12.62 -5.38 -5.07
N THR A 15 12.22 -5.17 -6.31
CA THR A 15 12.64 -4.04 -7.17
C THR A 15 11.68 -2.86 -7.12
N ALA A 16 10.71 -2.85 -6.20
CA ALA A 16 9.78 -1.73 -6.06
C ALA A 16 10.55 -0.47 -5.66
N THR A 17 10.30 0.62 -6.37
CA THR A 17 10.92 1.92 -6.14
C THR A 17 9.97 2.83 -5.35
N PRO A 18 10.46 3.92 -4.73
CA PRO A 18 9.61 4.93 -4.11
C PRO A 18 8.52 5.47 -5.04
N ALA A 19 8.84 5.68 -6.32
CA ALA A 19 7.88 6.15 -7.32
C ALA A 19 6.74 5.15 -7.57
N ASP A 20 7.04 3.84 -7.51
CA ASP A 20 6.01 2.80 -7.60
C ASP A 20 5.07 2.83 -6.38
N ILE A 21 5.60 3.11 -5.19
CA ILE A 21 4.82 3.26 -3.95
C ILE A 21 3.93 4.51 -4.02
N GLU A 22 4.45 5.61 -4.57
CA GLU A 22 3.66 6.82 -4.81
C GLU A 22 2.48 6.54 -5.74
N LYS A 23 2.74 5.87 -6.87
CA LYS A 23 1.70 5.46 -7.80
C LYS A 23 0.67 4.54 -7.15
N LEU A 24 1.12 3.53 -6.40
CA LEU A 24 0.25 2.61 -5.66
C LEU A 24 -0.68 3.36 -4.70
N CYS A 25 -0.15 4.32 -3.94
CA CYS A 25 -0.94 5.12 -3.00
C CYS A 25 -1.94 6.03 -3.70
N GLN A 26 -1.55 6.64 -4.82
CA GLN A 26 -2.44 7.49 -5.62
C GLN A 26 -3.61 6.68 -6.19
N GLU A 27 -3.33 5.51 -6.77
CA GLU A 27 -4.35 4.59 -7.29
C GLU A 27 -5.26 4.09 -6.15
N ALA A 28 -4.70 3.73 -5.00
CA ALA A 28 -5.50 3.31 -3.85
C ALA A 28 -6.43 4.40 -3.33
N ARG A 29 -5.98 5.65 -3.33
CA ARG A 29 -6.82 6.80 -3.02
C ARG A 29 -7.91 7.01 -4.07
N GLN A 30 -7.57 6.91 -5.35
CA GLN A 30 -8.50 7.13 -6.46
C GLN A 30 -9.62 6.08 -6.50
N TYR A 31 -9.27 4.81 -6.33
CA TYR A 31 -10.22 3.69 -6.38
C TYR A 31 -10.85 3.37 -5.02
N GLY A 32 -10.36 3.98 -3.94
CA GLY A 32 -10.87 3.80 -2.60
C GLY A 32 -10.65 2.39 -2.06
N PHE A 33 -9.47 1.81 -2.30
CA PHE A 33 -9.09 0.50 -1.75
C PHE A 33 -9.12 0.48 -0.22
N PHE A 34 -9.18 -0.71 0.37
CA PHE A 34 -9.17 -0.87 1.82
C PHE A 34 -7.81 -0.51 2.40
N SER A 35 -6.75 -1.09 1.86
CA SER A 35 -5.39 -0.82 2.29
C SER A 35 -4.39 -0.91 1.14
N VAL A 36 -3.18 -0.38 1.37
CA VAL A 36 -2.00 -0.69 0.58
C VAL A 36 -1.06 -1.60 1.36
N CYS A 37 -0.58 -2.67 0.73
CA CYS A 37 0.40 -3.59 1.31
C CYS A 37 1.77 -3.37 0.68
N VAL A 38 2.72 -2.89 1.47
CA VAL A 38 4.07 -2.51 1.02
C VAL A 38 5.15 -3.15 1.87
N ASN A 39 6.39 -3.18 1.37
CA ASN A 39 7.54 -3.58 2.19
C ASN A 39 7.67 -2.66 3.42
N SER A 40 8.13 -3.20 4.55
CA SER A 40 8.24 -2.47 5.81
C SER A 40 9.08 -1.19 5.70
N SER A 41 10.09 -1.18 4.82
CA SER A 41 10.90 0.02 4.53
C SER A 41 10.09 1.19 3.95
N TYR A 42 8.98 0.91 3.27
CA TYR A 42 8.12 1.91 2.63
C TYR A 42 6.90 2.33 3.45
N VAL A 43 6.69 1.73 4.63
CA VAL A 43 5.57 2.08 5.52
C VAL A 43 5.54 3.58 5.86
N PRO A 44 6.65 4.24 6.22
CA PRO A 44 6.64 5.69 6.51
C PRO A 44 6.20 6.53 5.31
N LEU A 45 6.68 6.17 4.11
CA LEU A 45 6.33 6.86 2.86
C LEU A 45 4.84 6.67 2.54
N ALA A 46 4.34 5.43 2.56
CA ALA A 46 2.93 5.13 2.29
C ALA A 46 2.00 5.84 3.30
N ALA A 47 2.37 5.85 4.59
CA ALA A 47 1.60 6.52 5.64
C ALA A 47 1.56 8.05 5.44
N GLN A 48 2.64 8.65 4.96
CA GLN A 48 2.68 10.07 4.64
C GLN A 48 1.79 10.40 3.44
N LEU A 49 1.86 9.60 2.37
CA LEU A 49 1.11 9.81 1.13
C LEU A 49 -0.40 9.60 1.30
N LEU A 50 -0.80 8.65 2.15
CA LEU A 50 -2.19 8.33 2.43
C LEU A 50 -2.77 9.08 3.64
N LYS A 51 -2.02 10.04 4.20
CA LYS A 51 -2.49 10.85 5.32
C LYS A 51 -3.77 11.60 4.95
N GLY A 52 -4.80 11.46 5.79
CA GLY A 52 -6.11 12.07 5.57
C GLY A 52 -7.01 11.30 4.61
N THR A 53 -6.59 10.13 4.13
CA THR A 53 -7.45 9.20 3.39
C THR A 53 -8.00 8.12 4.31
N ASP A 54 -9.01 7.39 3.84
CA ASP A 54 -9.57 6.21 4.50
C ASP A 54 -8.80 4.92 4.18
N VAL A 55 -7.82 4.97 3.27
CA VAL A 55 -6.96 3.86 2.87
C VAL A 55 -5.96 3.54 3.99
N LYS A 56 -5.95 2.29 4.45
CA LYS A 56 -5.01 1.82 5.47
C LYS A 56 -3.65 1.49 4.87
N VAL A 57 -2.61 1.45 5.70
CA VAL A 57 -1.29 0.92 5.34
C VAL A 57 -1.09 -0.37 6.09
N CYS A 58 -0.76 -1.45 5.38
CA CYS A 58 -0.37 -2.71 5.94
C CYS A 58 1.00 -3.14 5.39
N THR A 59 1.66 -4.05 6.11
CA THR A 59 2.98 -4.55 5.74
C THR A 59 3.11 -6.00 6.17
N VAL A 60 4.15 -6.66 5.65
CA VAL A 60 4.49 -8.05 5.95
C VAL A 60 5.70 -8.10 6.88
N VAL A 61 5.71 -9.07 7.78
CA VAL A 61 6.81 -9.34 8.73
C VAL A 61 7.32 -10.76 8.47
N GLY A 62 8.64 -10.97 8.47
CA GLY A 62 9.24 -12.28 8.14
C GLY A 62 9.12 -12.68 6.66
N PHE A 63 8.92 -11.72 5.75
CA PHE A 63 8.71 -12.01 4.33
C PHE A 63 10.00 -11.82 3.53
N ARG A 64 10.40 -12.73 2.63
CA ARG A 64 9.73 -13.98 2.19
C ARG A 64 10.17 -15.27 2.89
N LEU A 65 11.25 -15.23 3.66
CA LEU A 65 11.96 -16.44 4.10
C LEU A 65 11.60 -16.91 5.53
N GLY A 66 10.65 -16.27 6.21
CA GLY A 66 10.29 -16.54 7.59
C GLY A 66 11.21 -15.83 8.57
#